data_AF-A0A813KH43-F1
#
_entry.id   AF-A0A813KH43-F1
#
_cell.length_a   1.000
_cell.length_b   1.000
_cell.length_c   1.000
_cell.angle_alpha   90.00
_cell.angle_beta   90.00
_cell.angle_gamma   90.00
#
_symmetry.space_group_name_H-M   'P 1'
#
loop_
_entity.id
_entity.type
_entity.pdbx_description
1 polymer ?
#
loop_
_entity_poly.entity_id
_entity_poly.type
_entity_poly.pdbx_seq_one_letter_code
_entity_poly.pdbx_strand_id
1 'polypeptide(L)'
;MMQRSRLLRGGGGGIADKMFPGYKDKIWARLPQGFKEYKVKGENNKFESEIASHRTWQGYLLKYKDVEKNFVPSAKFRKPNVDWRRQMERGTMHFGRWYEGPNGTNYLPGNTHDRLTADVRSPFTDAEWEDRKQHRSFDLMKFGYGCLALFLAYRVTNEWPVVWCDDCKDEDLPN
;
A
#
# COMPACT_ATOMS: atom_id res chain seq x y z
N MET A 1 2.21 31.85 -39.27
CA MET A 1 1.21 31.88 -38.18
C MET A 1 1.94 32.05 -36.86
N MET A 2 1.93 33.24 -36.25
CA MET A 2 2.47 33.44 -34.89
C MET A 2 1.50 32.85 -33.88
N GLN A 3 1.95 31.89 -33.07
CA GLN A 3 1.23 31.50 -31.86
C GLN A 3 1.19 32.70 -30.91
N ARG A 4 0.00 33.26 -30.71
CA ARG A 4 -0.25 34.33 -29.73
C ARG A 4 0.00 33.73 -28.34
N SER A 5 1.02 34.22 -27.64
CA SER A 5 1.44 33.80 -26.30
C SER A 5 0.43 34.13 -25.17
N ARG A 6 -0.78 34.56 -25.53
CA ARG A 6 -1.95 34.48 -24.66
C ARG A 6 -2.98 33.55 -25.31
N LEU A 7 -2.82 32.25 -25.08
CA LEU A 7 -4.00 31.40 -24.92
C LEU A 7 -4.71 31.92 -23.67
N LEU A 8 -5.62 32.88 -23.87
CA LEU A 8 -6.69 33.13 -22.90
C LEU A 8 -7.42 31.79 -22.77
N ARG A 9 -7.02 31.05 -21.75
CA ARG A 9 -7.60 29.77 -21.35
C ARG A 9 -9.05 30.06 -20.98
N GLY A 10 -9.96 29.73 -21.90
CA GLY A 10 -11.39 29.95 -21.73
C GLY A 10 -12.04 30.23 -23.08
N GLY A 11 -12.75 29.24 -23.62
CA GLY A 11 -13.48 29.34 -24.86
C GLY A 11 -14.38 30.58 -24.93
N GLY A 12 -14.34 31.26 -26.07
CA GLY A 12 -15.17 32.43 -26.36
C GLY A 12 -14.36 33.71 -26.47
N GLY A 13 -13.85 33.99 -27.67
CA GLY A 13 -13.44 35.35 -28.02
C GLY A 13 -14.57 36.32 -27.66
N GLY A 14 -14.24 37.41 -26.96
CA GLY A 14 -15.22 38.40 -26.49
C GLY A 14 -16.14 38.88 -27.62
N ILE A 15 -17.29 39.47 -27.27
CA ILE A 15 -18.37 39.88 -28.21
C ILE A 15 -17.83 40.53 -29.52
N ALA A 16 -16.83 41.40 -29.42
CA ALA A 16 -16.20 42.04 -30.58
C ALA A 16 -15.51 41.08 -31.57
N ASP A 17 -14.94 39.97 -31.10
CA ASP A 17 -14.32 38.92 -31.96
C ASP A 17 -15.38 38.11 -32.72
N LYS A 18 -16.58 37.99 -32.15
CA LYS A 18 -17.73 37.33 -32.79
C LYS A 18 -18.45 38.27 -33.77
N MET A 19 -18.55 39.56 -33.44
CA MET A 19 -19.17 40.56 -34.30
C MET A 19 -18.28 40.99 -35.48
N PHE A 20 -16.96 41.03 -35.30
CA PHE A 20 -16.01 41.42 -36.35
C PHE A 20 -14.86 40.41 -36.44
N PRO A 21 -15.04 39.29 -37.16
CA PRO A 21 -14.01 38.28 -37.30
C PRO A 21 -12.68 38.87 -37.80
N GLY A 22 -11.59 38.62 -37.08
CA GLY A 22 -10.25 39.07 -37.44
C GLY A 22 -9.99 40.57 -37.26
N TYR A 23 -10.86 41.32 -36.56
CA TYR A 23 -10.65 42.77 -36.33
C TYR A 23 -9.31 43.07 -35.65
N LYS A 24 -8.85 42.18 -34.76
CA LYS A 24 -7.53 42.29 -34.10
C LYS A 24 -6.38 42.24 -35.10
N ASP A 25 -6.47 41.40 -36.12
CA ASP A 25 -5.46 41.31 -37.17
C ASP A 25 -5.50 42.53 -38.11
N LYS A 26 -6.70 43.09 -38.34
CA LYS A 26 -6.86 44.35 -39.09
C LYS A 26 -6.27 45.55 -38.34
N ILE A 27 -6.49 45.65 -37.02
CA ILE A 27 -5.87 46.67 -36.16
C ILE A 27 -4.36 46.47 -36.12
N TRP A 28 -3.91 45.23 -35.97
CA TRP A 28 -2.49 44.87 -36.00
C TRP A 28 -1.82 45.22 -37.33
N ALA A 29 -2.48 45.00 -38.47
CA ALA A 29 -1.96 45.37 -39.78
C ALA A 29 -1.76 46.88 -39.92
N ARG A 30 -2.66 47.69 -39.35
CA ARG A 30 -2.64 49.16 -39.41
C ARG A 30 -1.65 49.83 -38.45
N LEU A 31 -1.12 49.12 -37.46
CA LEU A 31 -0.15 49.69 -36.54
C LEU A 31 1.18 50.03 -37.25
N PRO A 32 1.91 51.08 -36.81
CA PRO A 32 3.24 51.39 -37.32
C PRO A 32 4.21 50.22 -37.10
N GLN A 33 5.12 50.00 -38.05
CA GLN A 33 6.07 48.90 -38.01
C GLN A 33 6.92 48.89 -36.71
N GLY A 34 7.42 50.04 -36.28
CA GLY A 34 8.19 50.17 -35.04
C GLY A 34 7.42 49.77 -33.77
N PHE A 35 6.09 49.98 -33.74
CA PHE A 35 5.26 49.54 -32.61
C PHE A 35 5.09 48.02 -32.58
N LYS A 36 4.97 47.39 -33.76
CA LYS A 36 4.90 45.92 -33.87
C LYS A 36 6.20 45.28 -33.41
N GLU A 37 7.34 45.81 -33.86
CA GLU A 37 8.67 45.34 -33.48
C GLU A 37 8.91 45.51 -31.98
N TYR A 38 8.55 46.66 -31.39
CA TYR A 38 8.65 46.88 -29.95
C TYR A 38 7.85 45.84 -29.16
N LYS A 39 6.60 45.58 -29.56
CA LYS A 39 5.73 44.63 -28.87
C LYS A 39 6.22 43.18 -28.99
N VAL A 40 6.61 42.75 -30.20
CA VAL A 40 7.16 41.40 -30.43
C VAL A 40 8.46 41.22 -29.66
N LYS A 41 9.35 42.21 -29.67
CA LYS A 41 10.60 42.18 -28.90
C LYS A 41 10.33 42.13 -27.40
N GLY A 42 9.35 42.88 -26.90
CA GLY A 42 8.93 42.82 -25.50
C GLY A 42 8.39 41.45 -25.08
N GLU A 43 7.56 40.82 -25.92
CA GLU A 43 7.02 39.47 -25.66
C GLU A 43 8.11 38.39 -25.71
N ASN A 44 9.02 38.45 -26.68
CA ASN A 44 10.16 37.54 -26.78
C ASN A 44 11.13 37.69 -25.60
N ASN A 45 11.48 38.93 -25.23
CA ASN A 45 12.34 39.19 -24.07
C ASN A 45 11.73 38.65 -22.77
N LYS A 46 10.40 38.78 -22.61
CA LYS A 46 9.70 38.22 -21.45
C LYS A 46 9.77 36.69 -21.43
N PHE A 47 9.51 36.05 -22.56
CA PHE A 47 9.63 34.60 -22.69
C PHE A 47 11.04 34.10 -22.39
N GLU A 48 12.07 34.76 -22.95
CA GLU A 48 13.47 34.43 -22.67
C GLU A 48 13.85 34.67 -21.20
N SER A 49 13.29 35.70 -20.55
CA SER A 49 13.50 35.94 -19.12
C SER A 49 12.92 34.84 -18.23
N GLU A 50 11.78 34.27 -18.62
CA GLU A 50 11.15 33.13 -17.92
C GLU A 50 11.95 31.84 -18.14
N ILE A 51 12.50 31.61 -19.33
CA ILE A 51 13.42 30.49 -19.57
C ILE A 51 14.71 30.65 -18.75
N ALA A 52 15.27 31.86 -18.69
CA ALA A 52 16.45 32.14 -17.91
C ALA A 52 16.23 31.87 -16.42
N SER A 53 15.05 32.23 -15.89
CA SER A 53 14.70 31.92 -14.49
C SER A 53 14.52 30.42 -14.25
N HIS A 54 13.95 29.68 -15.20
CA HIS A 54 13.91 28.21 -15.11
C HIS A 54 15.30 27.58 -15.10
N ARG A 55 16.23 28.11 -15.89
CA ARG A 55 17.62 27.64 -15.94
C ARG A 55 18.37 27.90 -14.63
N THR A 56 18.13 29.03 -13.97
CA THR A 56 18.72 29.30 -12.64
C THR A 56 18.14 28.34 -11.60
N TRP A 57 16.83 28.08 -11.61
CA TRP A 57 16.19 27.07 -10.75
C TRP A 57 16.75 25.66 -10.95
N GLN A 58 17.00 25.26 -12.20
CA GLN A 58 17.66 23.99 -12.49
C GLN A 58 19.04 23.91 -11.82
N GLY A 59 19.81 25.00 -11.86
CA GLY A 59 21.10 25.09 -11.16
C GLY A 59 20.98 24.90 -9.64
N TYR A 60 19.95 25.50 -9.02
CA TYR A 60 19.67 25.29 -7.59
C TYR A 60 19.28 23.85 -7.26
N LEU A 61 18.43 23.23 -8.08
CA LEU A 61 18.00 21.83 -7.89
C LEU A 61 19.16 20.85 -8.06
N LEU A 62 20.09 21.11 -8.98
CA LEU A 62 21.30 20.31 -9.15
C LEU A 62 22.23 20.43 -7.93
N LYS A 63 22.41 21.63 -7.36
CA LYS A 63 23.16 21.79 -6.11
C LYS A 63 22.49 21.05 -4.94
N TYR A 64 21.15 21.10 -4.87
CA TYR A 64 20.40 20.37 -3.86
C TYR A 64 20.56 18.85 -3.99
N LYS A 65 20.61 18.33 -5.23
CA LYS A 65 20.92 16.92 -5.53
C LYS A 65 22.28 16.48 -4.97
N ASP A 66 23.29 17.33 -5.04
CA ASP A 66 24.61 17.02 -4.49
C ASP A 66 24.58 16.93 -2.95
N VAL A 67 23.78 17.76 -2.30
CA VAL A 67 23.52 17.66 -0.85
C VAL A 67 22.75 16.38 -0.53
N GLU A 68 21.68 16.08 -1.27
CA GLU A 68 20.85 14.88 -1.13
C GLU A 68 21.71 13.60 -1.19
N LYS A 69 22.73 13.56 -2.06
CA LYS A 69 23.65 12.44 -2.21
C LYS A 69 24.35 12.04 -0.90
N ASN A 70 24.67 13.01 -0.04
CA ASN A 70 25.32 12.77 1.25
C ASN A 70 24.36 12.20 2.31
N PHE A 71 23.05 12.33 2.09
CA PHE A 71 21.99 11.80 2.96
C PHE A 71 21.31 10.56 2.37
N VAL A 72 21.84 9.99 1.29
CA VAL A 72 21.27 8.79 0.68
C VAL A 72 21.33 7.64 1.69
N PRO A 73 20.20 7.02 2.04
CA PRO A 73 20.18 5.93 3.01
C PRO A 73 20.95 4.73 2.47
N SER A 74 21.67 4.05 3.37
CA SER A 74 22.43 2.85 3.00
C SER A 74 21.50 1.75 2.46
N ALA A 75 21.96 1.02 1.44
CA ALA A 75 21.20 -0.09 0.86
C ALA A 75 20.99 -1.26 1.82
N LYS A 76 21.73 -1.31 2.95
CA LYS A 76 21.67 -2.38 3.95
C LYS A 76 20.28 -2.52 4.58
N PHE A 77 19.60 -1.40 4.81
CA PHE A 77 18.29 -1.35 5.48
C PHE A 77 17.16 -1.00 4.51
N ARG A 78 17.38 -1.23 3.21
CA ARG A 78 16.30 -1.05 2.23
C ARG A 78 15.19 -2.07 2.47
N LYS A 79 13.98 -1.74 2.06
CA LYS A 79 12.87 -2.69 2.05
C LYS A 79 13.29 -3.98 1.32
N PRO A 80 13.23 -5.16 1.96
CA PRO A 80 13.76 -6.41 1.38
C PRO A 80 12.89 -6.98 0.26
N ASN A 81 11.81 -6.29 -0.13
CA ASN A 81 10.83 -6.78 -1.08
C ASN A 81 10.83 -5.94 -2.35
N VAL A 82 10.59 -6.59 -3.49
CA VAL A 82 10.39 -5.94 -4.80
C VAL A 82 8.89 -5.67 -4.99
N ASP A 83 8.53 -4.62 -5.71
CA ASP A 83 7.13 -4.33 -6.05
C ASP A 83 6.54 -5.40 -6.99
N TRP A 84 5.24 -5.68 -6.87
CA TRP A 84 4.57 -6.75 -7.62
C TRP A 84 4.58 -6.53 -9.14
N ARG A 85 4.49 -5.28 -9.62
CA ARG A 85 4.54 -4.97 -11.06
C ARG A 85 5.88 -5.36 -11.65
N ARG A 86 6.97 -4.96 -10.99
CA ARG A 86 8.32 -5.35 -11.38
C ARG A 86 8.56 -6.85 -11.26
N GLN A 87 7.93 -7.52 -10.29
CA GLN A 87 7.97 -8.99 -10.23
C GLN A 87 7.22 -9.64 -11.41
N MET A 88 6.09 -9.08 -11.84
CA MET A 88 5.37 -9.55 -13.04
C MET A 88 6.19 -9.36 -14.31
N GLU A 89 6.76 -8.17 -14.51
CA GLU A 89 7.60 -7.86 -15.68
C GLU A 89 8.85 -8.75 -15.75
N ARG A 90 9.40 -9.13 -14.59
CA ARG A 90 10.54 -10.04 -14.49
C ARG A 90 10.15 -11.52 -14.59
N GLY A 91 8.86 -11.85 -14.57
CA GLY A 91 8.39 -13.24 -14.50
C GLY A 91 8.74 -13.94 -13.19
N THR A 92 9.05 -13.21 -12.13
CA THR A 92 9.40 -13.77 -10.80
C THR A 92 8.23 -13.74 -9.82
N MET A 93 7.06 -13.26 -10.25
CA MET A 93 5.89 -13.21 -9.39
C MET A 93 5.27 -14.60 -9.28
N HIS A 94 5.10 -15.07 -8.05
CA HIS A 94 4.45 -16.34 -7.75
C HIS A 94 3.04 -16.08 -7.22
N PHE A 95 2.08 -16.78 -7.82
CA PHE A 95 0.68 -16.81 -7.40
C PHE A 95 0.36 -18.25 -6.97
N GLY A 96 -0.31 -18.43 -5.82
CA GLY A 96 -0.57 -19.76 -5.28
C GLY A 96 -1.20 -19.68 -3.89
N ARG A 97 -1.35 -20.84 -3.25
CA ARG A 97 -1.82 -20.91 -1.85
C ARG A 97 -0.71 -20.44 -0.92
N TRP A 98 -1.08 -20.00 0.29
CA TRP A 98 -0.12 -19.44 1.27
C TRP A 98 1.01 -20.41 1.68
N TYR A 99 0.80 -21.71 1.51
CA TYR A 99 1.77 -22.77 1.78
C TYR A 99 2.51 -23.27 0.53
N GLU A 100 2.20 -22.73 -0.65
CA GLU A 100 2.86 -23.06 -1.92
C GLU A 100 3.87 -21.97 -2.24
N GLY A 101 5.09 -22.40 -2.54
CA GLY A 101 6.19 -21.54 -2.94
C GLY A 101 6.49 -21.59 -4.43
N PRO A 102 7.50 -20.82 -4.86
CA PRO A 102 8.05 -20.85 -6.20
C PRO A 102 8.31 -22.28 -6.68
N ASN A 103 8.07 -22.54 -7.97
CA ASN A 103 8.45 -23.80 -8.62
C ASN A 103 7.92 -25.08 -7.94
N GLY A 104 6.72 -25.01 -7.34
CA GLY A 104 6.09 -26.17 -6.70
C GLY A 104 6.65 -26.51 -5.32
N THR A 105 7.54 -25.69 -4.75
CA THR A 105 8.02 -25.92 -3.37
C THR A 105 6.86 -25.82 -2.38
N ASN A 106 6.88 -26.64 -1.34
CA ASN A 106 5.90 -26.62 -0.28
C ASN A 106 6.53 -25.99 0.98
N TYR A 107 5.92 -24.95 1.54
CA TYR A 107 6.41 -24.28 2.75
C TYR A 107 5.92 -24.92 4.04
N LEU A 108 5.18 -26.03 3.96
CA LEU A 108 4.85 -26.80 5.15
C LEU A 108 6.14 -27.29 5.84
N PRO A 109 6.24 -27.13 7.17
CA PRO A 109 7.44 -27.51 7.90
C PRO A 109 7.78 -28.99 7.66
N GLY A 110 9.05 -29.26 7.38
CA GLY A 110 9.55 -30.61 7.08
C GLY A 110 9.44 -31.04 5.61
N ASN A 111 8.86 -30.25 4.71
CA ASN A 111 8.79 -30.55 3.29
C ASN A 111 9.68 -29.60 2.47
N THR A 112 10.58 -30.15 1.66
CA THR A 112 11.45 -29.39 0.73
C THR A 112 11.09 -29.60 -0.75
N HIS A 113 10.14 -30.50 -1.04
CA HIS A 113 9.84 -30.94 -2.41
C HIS A 113 8.34 -30.80 -2.74
N ASP A 114 8.09 -30.79 -4.05
CA ASP A 114 6.76 -30.70 -4.63
C ASP A 114 5.95 -31.96 -4.32
N ARG A 115 4.81 -31.77 -3.64
CA ARG A 115 3.88 -32.85 -3.28
C ARG A 115 3.33 -33.56 -4.52
N LEU A 116 3.26 -32.88 -5.66
CA LEU A 116 2.66 -33.43 -6.88
C LEU A 116 3.58 -34.43 -7.59
N THR A 117 4.86 -34.52 -7.23
CA THR A 117 5.79 -35.47 -7.87
C THR A 117 6.27 -36.57 -6.93
N ALA A 118 6.55 -36.26 -5.66
CA ALA A 118 7.00 -37.25 -4.68
C ALA A 118 5.84 -38.00 -4.00
N ASP A 119 4.75 -37.31 -3.66
CA ASP A 119 3.73 -37.83 -2.73
C ASP A 119 2.55 -38.53 -3.44
N VAL A 120 2.53 -38.63 -4.77
CA VAL A 120 1.39 -39.18 -5.52
C VAL A 120 1.23 -40.70 -5.32
N ARG A 121 2.33 -41.44 -5.16
CA ARG A 121 2.28 -42.91 -4.97
C ARG A 121 2.13 -43.33 -3.51
N SER A 122 2.74 -42.61 -2.59
CA SER A 122 2.67 -42.88 -1.15
C SER A 122 2.76 -41.56 -0.38
N PRO A 123 1.63 -40.88 -0.16
CA PRO A 123 1.62 -39.55 0.45
C PRO A 123 2.04 -39.55 1.93
N PHE A 124 2.07 -40.72 2.56
CA PHE A 124 2.51 -40.94 3.93
C PHE A 124 3.43 -42.14 3.97
N THR A 125 4.39 -42.11 4.88
CA THR A 125 5.17 -43.31 5.21
C THR A 125 4.28 -44.31 5.95
N ASP A 126 4.64 -45.61 5.93
CA ASP A 126 3.86 -46.64 6.62
C ASP A 126 3.73 -46.35 8.12
N ALA A 127 4.78 -45.80 8.73
CA ALA A 127 4.77 -45.41 10.14
C ALA A 127 3.79 -44.25 10.42
N GLU A 128 3.79 -43.21 9.60
CA GLU A 128 2.82 -42.11 9.69
C GLU A 128 1.39 -42.59 9.42
N TRP A 129 1.24 -43.58 8.55
CA TRP A 129 -0.06 -44.14 8.22
C TRP A 129 -0.66 -44.90 9.40
N GLU A 130 0.13 -45.71 10.10
CA GLU A 130 -0.32 -46.40 11.32
C GLU A 130 -0.69 -45.41 12.44
N ASP A 131 0.08 -44.34 12.61
CA ASP A 131 -0.23 -43.28 13.59
C ASP A 131 -1.56 -42.57 13.26
N ARG A 132 -1.76 -42.18 11.99
CA ARG A 132 -2.98 -41.51 11.54
C ARG A 132 -4.24 -42.34 11.72
N LYS A 133 -4.15 -43.68 11.63
CA LYS A 133 -5.30 -44.57 11.88
C LYS A 133 -5.86 -44.41 13.30
N GLN A 134 -4.99 -44.08 14.28
CA GLN A 134 -5.40 -43.85 15.67
C GLN A 134 -6.24 -42.58 15.84
N HIS A 135 -6.19 -41.66 14.87
CA HIS A 135 -6.86 -40.36 14.90
C HIS A 135 -8.01 -40.25 13.87
N ARG A 136 -8.61 -41.37 13.46
CA ARG A 136 -9.69 -41.39 12.45
C ARG A 136 -10.97 -40.69 12.93
N SER A 137 -11.25 -40.72 14.22
CA SER A 137 -12.41 -40.11 14.84
C SER A 137 -12.00 -39.11 15.90
N PHE A 138 -12.83 -38.08 16.09
CA PHE A 138 -12.67 -37.19 17.23
C PHE A 138 -12.90 -37.98 18.53
N ASP A 139 -11.92 -37.98 19.42
CA ASP A 139 -12.01 -38.68 20.69
C ASP A 139 -12.84 -37.86 21.69
N LEU A 140 -14.16 -38.07 21.63
CA LEU A 140 -15.13 -37.38 22.46
C LEU A 140 -14.89 -37.64 23.96
N MET A 141 -14.34 -38.82 24.31
CA MET A 141 -14.04 -39.18 25.69
C MET A 141 -12.87 -38.35 26.22
N LYS A 142 -11.75 -38.28 25.48
CA LYS A 142 -10.62 -37.42 25.87
C LYS A 142 -11.02 -35.95 25.91
N PHE A 143 -11.81 -35.49 24.95
CA PHE A 143 -12.34 -34.12 24.97
C PHE A 143 -13.23 -33.86 26.20
N GLY A 144 -14.16 -34.78 26.50
CA GLY A 144 -15.04 -34.70 27.65
C GLY A 144 -14.28 -34.67 28.98
N TYR A 145 -13.30 -35.55 29.16
CA TYR A 145 -12.43 -35.54 30.34
C TYR A 145 -11.61 -34.25 30.44
N GLY A 146 -11.08 -33.73 29.33
CA GLY A 146 -10.38 -32.45 29.29
C GLY A 146 -11.26 -31.27 29.71
N CYS A 147 -12.48 -31.19 29.17
CA CYS A 147 -13.45 -30.16 29.53
C CYS A 147 -13.90 -30.26 31.00
N LEU A 148 -14.15 -31.48 31.50
CA LEU A 148 -14.53 -31.70 32.90
C LEU A 148 -13.39 -31.31 33.85
N ALA A 149 -12.15 -31.68 33.53
CA ALA A 149 -10.98 -31.31 34.32
C ALA A 149 -10.78 -29.80 34.36
N LEU A 150 -10.92 -29.11 33.23
CA LEU A 150 -10.87 -27.64 33.16
C LEU A 150 -12.00 -27.00 33.97
N PHE A 151 -13.22 -27.53 33.88
CA PHE A 151 -14.37 -27.02 34.64
C PHE A 151 -14.17 -27.18 36.15
N LEU A 152 -13.72 -28.35 36.60
CA LEU A 152 -13.46 -28.60 38.02
C LEU A 152 -12.30 -27.74 38.53
N ALA A 153 -11.21 -27.62 37.76
CA ALA A 153 -10.11 -26.73 38.08
C ALA A 153 -10.61 -25.28 38.23
N TYR A 154 -11.37 -24.79 37.23
CA TYR A 154 -11.99 -23.46 37.27
C TYR A 154 -12.90 -23.26 38.49
N ARG A 155 -13.68 -24.27 38.89
CA ARG A 155 -14.57 -24.21 40.04
C ARG A 155 -13.82 -24.17 41.38
N VAL A 156 -12.71 -24.89 41.49
CA VAL A 156 -11.91 -24.96 42.72
C VAL A 156 -11.00 -23.74 42.87
N THR A 157 -10.46 -23.20 41.78
CA THR A 157 -9.52 -22.06 41.83
C THR A 157 -10.21 -20.70 41.93
N ASN A 158 -11.49 -20.59 41.56
CA ASN A 158 -12.23 -19.34 41.67
C ASN A 158 -13.10 -19.34 42.91
N GLU A 159 -12.82 -18.44 43.84
CA GLU A 159 -13.63 -18.21 45.03
C GLU A 159 -14.83 -17.33 44.69
N TRP A 160 -16.02 -17.79 45.04
CA TRP A 160 -17.27 -17.03 44.91
C TRP A 160 -17.82 -16.80 46.31
N PRO A 161 -17.95 -15.55 46.77
CA PRO A 161 -18.50 -15.28 48.09
C PRO A 161 -19.95 -15.74 48.13
N VAL A 162 -20.27 -16.63 49.06
CA VAL A 162 -21.64 -17.05 49.36
C VAL A 162 -22.02 -16.38 50.67
N VAL A 163 -23.09 -15.59 50.65
CA VAL A 163 -23.64 -15.00 51.86
C VAL A 163 -24.36 -16.11 52.63
N TRP A 164 -23.88 -16.40 53.83
CA TRP A 164 -24.52 -17.31 54.75
C TRP A 164 -25.20 -16.47 55.85
N CYS A 165 -26.53 -16.45 55.86
CA CYS A 165 -27.29 -15.88 56.97
C CYS A 165 -27.52 -17.01 57.97
N ASP A 166 -26.69 -17.10 59.00
CA ASP A 166 -27.09 -17.83 60.20
C ASP A 166 -28.24 -17.04 60.83
N ASP A 167 -29.39 -17.69 61.04
CA ASP A 167 -30.48 -17.09 61.82
C ASP A 167 -29.94 -16.80 63.23
N CYS A 168 -29.62 -15.52 63.52
CA CYS A 168 -29.35 -15.09 64.87
C CYS A 168 -30.57 -15.43 65.72
N LYS A 169 -30.43 -16.37 66.66
CA LYS A 169 -31.43 -16.55 67.72
C LYS A 169 -31.46 -15.25 68.53
N ASP A 170 -32.65 -14.69 68.71
CA ASP A 170 -32.96 -13.44 69.44
C ASP A 170 -32.60 -13.44 70.94
N GLU A 171 -31.62 -14.24 71.42
CA GLU A 171 -31.33 -14.40 72.85
C GLU A 171 -30.30 -13.40 73.42
N ASP A 172 -29.72 -12.51 72.59
CA ASP A 172 -28.71 -11.52 73.04
C ASP A 172 -29.20 -10.05 73.04
N LEU A 173 -30.51 -9.80 73.21
CA LEU A 173 -31.03 -8.45 73.49
C LEU A 173 -31.14 -8.23 75.00
N PRO A 174 -30.30 -7.36 75.63
CA PRO A 174 -30.53 -6.96 77.02
C PRO A 174 -31.78 -6.08 77.12
N ASN A 175 -32.68 -6.41 78.06
CA ASN A 175 -33.84 -5.61 78.45
C ASN A 175 -33.47 -4.16 78.84
#